data_AF-A0A7S0BLA5-F1
#
_entry.id   AF-A0A7S0BLA5-F1
#
_cell.length_a   1.000
_cell.length_b   1.000
_cell.length_c   1.000
_cell.angle_alpha   90.00
_cell.angle_beta   90.00
_cell.angle_gamma   90.00
#
_symmetry.space_group_name_H-M   'P 1'
#
loop_
_entity.id
_entity.type
_entity.pdbx_description
1 polymer ?
#
loop_
_entity_poly.entity_id
_entity_poly.type
_entity_poly.pdbx_seq_one_letter_code
_entity_poly.pdbx_strand_id
1 'polypeptide(L)'
;EDSATLEALRLFTAEGKVSLDRMALPEGMTRITEDGYDEYVMPPPPKHMRNEADPVEVRKILPAELLPAMEGVTMLNPIQSKVWKVALRSSQNMLVCAPTGAGKTNIALMTILREARRFSD
;
A
#
# COMPACT_ATOMS: atom_id res chain seq x y z
N GLU A 1 -4.73 13.75 19.39
CA GLU A 1 -6.03 13.18 18.98
C GLU A 1 -6.55 14.05 17.84
N ASP A 2 -6.08 13.73 16.64
CA ASP A 2 -6.05 14.64 15.50
C ASP A 2 -7.43 14.84 14.89
N SER A 3 -8.06 15.96 15.24
CA SER A 3 -9.28 16.49 14.63
C SER A 3 -9.16 16.62 13.10
N ALA A 4 -7.94 16.82 12.58
CA ALA A 4 -7.66 16.94 11.15
C ALA A 4 -7.89 15.62 10.38
N THR A 5 -7.63 14.47 11.01
CA THR A 5 -7.77 13.16 10.36
C THR A 5 -9.25 12.75 10.23
N LEU A 6 -10.09 13.20 11.16
CA LEU A 6 -11.55 12.99 11.12
C LEU A 6 -12.25 13.89 10.10
N GLU A 7 -11.73 15.09 9.82
CA GLU A 7 -12.23 15.93 8.72
C GLU A 7 -11.88 15.36 7.35
N ALA A 8 -10.68 14.78 7.19
CA ALA A 8 -10.29 14.11 5.94
C ALA A 8 -11.25 12.96 5.58
N LEU A 9 -11.82 12.28 6.58
CA LEU A 9 -12.78 11.19 6.42
C LEU A 9 -14.22 11.66 6.09
N ARG A 10 -14.56 12.94 6.33
CA ARG A 10 -15.89 13.50 6.01
C ARG A 10 -16.04 13.97 4.56
N LEU A 11 -14.98 13.93 3.76
CA LEU A 11 -14.98 14.35 2.36
C LEU A 11 -15.62 13.35 1.41
N PHE A 12 -15.76 12.08 1.78
CA PHE A 12 -16.44 11.08 0.97
C PHE A 12 -17.91 10.95 1.39
N THR A 13 -18.71 11.96 1.05
CA THR A 13 -20.17 11.84 1.18
C THR A 13 -20.70 10.85 0.13
N ALA A 14 -21.74 10.10 0.48
CA ALA A 14 -22.34 9.04 -0.33
C ALA A 14 -22.89 9.49 -1.70
N GLU A 15 -22.81 10.79 -2.03
CA GLU A 15 -23.34 11.41 -3.24
C GLU A 15 -22.25 11.87 -4.23
N GLY A 16 -20.97 11.58 -3.96
CA GLY A 16 -19.87 11.89 -4.88
C GLY A 16 -19.55 13.38 -5.04
N LYS A 17 -20.20 14.28 -4.29
CA LYS A 17 -19.85 15.70 -4.22
C LYS A 17 -18.77 15.92 -3.16
N VAL A 18 -17.53 15.97 -3.61
CA VAL A 18 -16.39 16.42 -2.80
C VAL A 18 -16.18 17.92 -3.04
N SER A 19 -16.46 18.73 -2.02
CA SER A 19 -16.15 20.16 -2.01
C SER A 19 -14.66 20.35 -1.67
N LEU A 20 -13.86 20.81 -2.63
CA LEU A 20 -12.42 21.07 -2.46
C LEU A 20 -12.11 22.08 -1.33
N ASP A 21 -13.04 22.98 -1.00
CA ASP A 21 -12.89 23.99 0.07
C ASP A 21 -12.66 23.41 1.48
N ARG A 22 -12.91 22.11 1.69
CA ARG A 22 -12.69 21.42 2.98
C ARG A 22 -11.60 20.37 2.96
N MET A 23 -10.84 20.27 1.86
CA MET A 23 -9.76 19.30 1.74
C MET A 23 -8.47 19.94 2.27
N ALA A 24 -7.85 19.31 3.27
CA ALA A 24 -6.51 19.69 3.71
C ALA A 24 -5.55 19.44 2.54
N LEU A 25 -5.20 20.51 1.82
CA LEU A 25 -4.29 20.43 0.69
C LEU A 25 -2.88 20.08 1.20
N PRO A 26 -2.17 19.13 0.58
CA PRO A 26 -0.82 18.79 1.00
C PRO A 26 0.13 19.98 0.90
N GLU A 27 1.07 20.04 1.83
CA GLU A 27 2.09 21.07 1.84
C GLU A 27 2.92 21.03 0.54
N GLY A 28 3.12 22.19 -0.09
CA GLY A 28 3.86 22.32 -1.36
C GLY A 28 3.02 22.14 -2.63
N MET A 29 1.70 22.01 -2.53
CA MET A 29 0.79 22.02 -3.68
C MET A 29 0.72 23.41 -4.33
N THR A 30 0.78 23.47 -5.66
CA THR A 30 0.62 24.73 -6.42
C THR A 30 -0.73 24.74 -7.15
N ARG A 31 -1.47 25.85 -7.08
CA ARG A 31 -2.69 26.08 -7.86
C ARG A 31 -2.41 27.11 -8.96
N ILE A 32 -2.79 26.78 -10.19
CA ILE A 32 -2.72 27.68 -11.36
C ILE A 32 -4.15 27.88 -11.84
N THR A 33 -4.64 29.11 -11.83
CA THR A 33 -6.00 29.43 -12.29
C THR A 33 -5.92 30.09 -13.66
N GLU A 34 -6.60 29.50 -14.64
CA GLU A 34 -6.73 30.00 -16.00
C GLU A 34 -8.21 30.16 -16.39
N ASP A 35 -8.46 30.89 -17.49
CA ASP A 35 -9.81 31.10 -17.99
C ASP A 35 -10.42 29.76 -18.45
N GLY A 36 -11.27 29.20 -17.59
CA GLY A 36 -12.00 27.96 -17.85
C GLY A 36 -11.48 26.71 -17.13
N TYR A 37 -10.35 26.78 -16.41
CA TYR A 37 -9.88 25.67 -15.58
C TYR A 37 -8.99 26.09 -14.40
N ASP A 38 -8.96 25.25 -13.37
CA ASP A 38 -7.97 25.30 -12.31
C ASP A 38 -7.07 24.07 -12.42
N GLU A 39 -5.75 24.29 -12.47
CA GLU A 39 -4.75 23.23 -12.38
C GLU A 39 -4.15 23.16 -10.99
N TYR A 40 -3.93 21.94 -10.53
CA TYR A 40 -3.51 21.60 -9.18
C TYR A 40 -2.30 20.67 -9.26
N VAL A 41 -1.11 21.18 -8.99
CA VAL A 41 0.15 20.44 -9.11
C VAL A 41 0.55 19.89 -7.74
N MET A 42 0.59 18.56 -7.64
CA MET A 42 0.92 17.84 -6.41
C MET A 42 2.42 17.47 -6.39
N PRO A 43 3.20 17.89 -5.39
CA PRO A 43 4.60 17.49 -5.28
C PRO A 43 4.72 15.99 -4.95
N PRO A 44 5.81 15.32 -5.35
CA PRO A 44 6.08 13.96 -4.91
C PRO A 44 6.16 13.87 -3.38
N PRO A 45 5.62 12.80 -2.76
CA PRO A 45 5.71 12.63 -1.32
C PRO A 45 7.18 12.51 -0.88
N PRO A 46 7.53 13.06 0.29
CA PRO A 46 8.90 13.00 0.78
C PRO A 46 9.38 11.56 1.03
N LYS A 47 10.68 11.31 0.78
CA LYS A 47 11.28 9.97 0.88
C LYS A 47 11.29 9.37 2.30
N HIS A 48 11.25 10.20 3.34
CA HIS A 48 11.39 9.79 4.75
C HIS A 48 10.18 9.04 5.34
N MET A 49 9.09 8.86 4.57
CA MET A 49 7.96 8.01 4.97
C MET A 49 8.20 6.50 4.73
N ARG A 50 9.36 6.10 4.19
CA ARG A 50 9.73 4.69 4.10
C ARG A 50 10.16 4.22 5.49
N ASN A 51 9.25 3.62 6.24
CA ASN A 51 9.66 2.67 7.29
C ASN A 51 10.47 1.58 6.57
N GLU A 52 11.80 1.69 6.63
CA GLU A 52 12.75 0.78 6.01
C GLU A 52 12.75 -0.54 6.77
N ALA A 53 11.71 -1.35 6.57
CA ALA A 53 11.84 -2.77 6.83
C ALA A 53 12.95 -3.29 5.91
N ASP A 54 13.93 -3.99 6.49
CA ASP A 54 15.03 -4.56 5.72
C ASP A 54 14.48 -5.36 4.53
N PRO A 55 15.00 -5.16 3.32
CA PRO A 55 14.60 -5.94 2.16
C PRO A 55 14.75 -7.44 2.44
N VAL A 56 13.67 -8.20 2.24
CA VAL A 56 13.65 -9.64 2.50
C VAL A 56 13.79 -10.39 1.18
N GLU A 57 14.75 -11.31 1.13
CA GLU A 57 14.96 -12.17 -0.03
C GLU A 57 13.90 -13.28 -0.10
N VAL A 58 13.23 -13.40 -1.24
CA VAL A 58 12.12 -14.35 -1.44
C VAL A 58 12.58 -15.80 -1.23
N ARG A 59 13.78 -16.13 -1.70
CA ARG A 59 14.40 -17.46 -1.55
C ARG A 59 14.64 -17.89 -0.10
N LYS A 60 14.73 -16.94 0.84
CA LYS A 60 14.94 -17.24 2.28
C LYS A 60 13.63 -17.52 3.01
N ILE A 61 12.49 -17.13 2.43
CA ILE A 61 11.18 -17.20 3.11
C ILE A 61 10.23 -18.21 2.48
N LEU A 62 10.41 -18.56 1.20
CA LEU A 62 9.60 -19.54 0.49
C LEU A 62 10.36 -20.84 0.20
N PRO A 63 9.72 -22.01 0.34
CA PRO A 63 10.23 -23.30 -0.14
C PRO A 63 10.49 -23.28 -1.65
N ALA A 64 11.42 -24.13 -2.11
CA ALA A 64 11.87 -24.18 -3.50
C ALA A 64 10.72 -24.47 -4.49
N GLU A 65 9.75 -25.28 -4.06
CA GLU A 65 8.59 -25.69 -4.85
C GLU A 65 7.62 -24.53 -5.13
N LEU A 66 7.62 -23.51 -4.26
CA LEU A 66 6.74 -22.34 -4.36
C LEU A 66 7.43 -21.13 -4.98
N LEU A 67 8.76 -21.17 -5.18
CA LEU A 67 9.50 -20.09 -5.82
C LEU A 67 9.02 -19.74 -7.23
N PRO A 68 8.58 -20.69 -8.09
CA PRO A 68 8.06 -20.35 -9.42
C PRO A 68 6.85 -19.41 -9.38
N ALA A 69 6.05 -19.46 -8.31
CA ALA A 69 4.90 -18.56 -8.17
C ALA A 69 5.32 -17.08 -7.97
N MET A 70 6.55 -16.83 -7.54
CA MET A 70 7.12 -15.49 -7.38
C MET A 70 8.31 -15.27 -8.34
N GLU A 71 8.28 -15.90 -9.52
CA GLU A 71 9.30 -15.71 -10.54
C GLU A 71 9.47 -14.22 -10.89
N GLY A 72 10.72 -13.79 -11.04
CA GLY A 72 11.08 -12.38 -11.27
C GLY A 72 11.12 -11.51 -10.00
N VAL A 73 10.63 -12.01 -8.86
CA VAL A 73 10.71 -11.30 -7.57
C VAL A 73 11.86 -11.86 -6.73
N THR A 74 12.99 -11.15 -6.70
CA THR A 74 14.16 -11.53 -5.90
C THR A 74 14.07 -11.05 -4.47
N MET A 75 13.64 -9.79 -4.30
CA MET A 75 13.52 -9.09 -3.02
C MET A 75 12.12 -8.52 -2.83
N LEU A 76 11.60 -8.61 -1.62
CA LEU A 76 10.36 -7.95 -1.22
C LEU A 76 10.59 -6.44 -1.04
N ASN A 77 9.58 -5.66 -1.43
CA ASN A 77 9.58 -4.23 -1.17
C ASN A 77 9.31 -3.94 0.33
N PRO A 78 9.52 -2.71 0.85
CA PRO A 78 9.39 -2.42 2.28
C PRO A 78 8.02 -2.79 2.89
N ILE A 79 6.93 -2.59 2.15
CA ILE A 79 5.57 -2.92 2.63
C ILE A 79 5.40 -4.43 2.72
N GLN A 80 5.83 -5.17 1.69
CA GLN A 80 5.82 -6.63 1.66
C GLN A 80 6.73 -7.22 2.75
N SER A 81 7.94 -6.69 2.92
CA SER A 81 8.91 -7.05 3.96
C SER A 81 8.39 -6.80 5.38
N LYS A 82 7.47 -5.84 5.56
CA LYS A 82 6.85 -5.61 6.87
C LYS A 82 5.80 -6.67 7.22
N VAL A 83 5.08 -7.19 6.23
CA VAL A 83 3.90 -8.06 6.47
C VAL A 83 4.12 -9.53 6.15
N TRP A 84 5.21 -9.92 5.50
CA TRP A 84 5.42 -11.30 5.01
C TRP A 84 5.31 -12.37 6.13
N LYS A 85 5.73 -12.05 7.37
CA LYS A 85 5.61 -12.99 8.50
C LYS A 85 4.15 -13.32 8.79
N VAL A 86 3.27 -12.32 8.77
CA VAL A 86 1.84 -12.54 8.95
C VAL A 86 1.27 -13.27 7.74
N ALA A 87 1.64 -12.86 6.52
CA ALA A 87 1.13 -13.45 5.29
C ALA A 87 1.52 -14.93 5.10
N LEU A 88 2.76 -15.33 5.43
CA LEU A 88 3.29 -16.68 5.18
C LEU A 88 3.35 -17.58 6.42
N ARG A 89 3.34 -17.02 7.64
CA ARG A 89 3.54 -17.82 8.87
C ARG A 89 2.39 -17.73 9.88
N SER A 90 1.39 -16.87 9.66
CA SER A 90 0.25 -16.72 10.57
C SER A 90 -1.07 -16.98 9.84
N SER A 91 -2.04 -17.54 10.56
CA SER A 91 -3.44 -17.70 10.09
C SER A 91 -4.35 -16.55 10.51
N GLN A 92 -3.78 -15.46 11.02
CA GLN A 92 -4.55 -14.31 11.44
C GLN A 92 -5.06 -13.50 10.25
N ASN A 93 -6.24 -12.91 10.40
CA ASN A 93 -6.77 -11.95 9.45
C ASN A 93 -5.87 -10.70 9.41
N MET A 94 -5.65 -10.17 8.20
CA MET A 94 -4.76 -9.03 7.97
C MET A 94 -5.45 -7.99 7.08
N LEU A 95 -5.38 -6.72 7.47
CA LEU A 95 -5.79 -5.58 6.67
C LEU A 95 -4.55 -4.79 6.21
N VAL A 96 -4.36 -4.68 4.89
CA VAL A 96 -3.23 -3.92 4.31
C VAL A 96 -3.75 -2.72 3.54
N CYS A 97 -3.66 -1.54 4.16
CA CYS A 97 -3.93 -0.26 3.52
C CYS A 97 -2.62 0.30 2.95
N ALA A 98 -2.47 0.23 1.63
CA ALA A 98 -1.29 0.71 0.93
C ALA A 98 -1.67 1.31 -0.44
N PRO A 99 -0.89 2.27 -0.98
CA PRO A 99 -1.21 2.92 -2.25
C PRO A 99 -1.20 1.93 -3.43
N THR A 100 -1.73 2.36 -4.57
CA THR A 100 -1.58 1.63 -5.84
C THR A 100 -0.09 1.48 -6.19
N GLY A 101 0.29 0.37 -6.82
CA GLY A 101 1.70 0.06 -7.10
C GLY A 101 2.54 -0.39 -5.89
N ALA A 102 2.02 -0.35 -4.66
CA ALA A 102 2.73 -0.84 -3.47
C ALA A 102 2.97 -2.37 -3.42
N GLY A 103 2.45 -3.13 -4.40
CA GLY A 103 2.65 -4.57 -4.48
C GLY A 103 1.74 -5.39 -3.56
N LYS A 104 0.51 -4.92 -3.29
CA LYS A 104 -0.53 -5.65 -2.54
C LYS A 104 -0.85 -7.02 -3.15
N THR A 105 -0.75 -7.16 -4.47
CA THR A 105 -0.96 -8.42 -5.19
C THR A 105 -0.01 -9.52 -4.70
N ASN A 106 1.29 -9.22 -4.53
CA ASN A 106 2.24 -10.21 -4.02
C ASN A 106 1.97 -10.56 -2.54
N ILE A 107 1.41 -9.63 -1.77
CA ILE A 107 0.99 -9.89 -0.38
C ILE A 107 -0.17 -10.90 -0.35
N ALA A 108 -1.16 -10.71 -1.21
CA ALA A 108 -2.25 -11.66 -1.37
C ALA A 108 -1.74 -13.02 -1.89
N LEU A 109 -0.82 -13.02 -2.86
CA LEU A 109 -0.22 -14.24 -3.38
C LEU A 109 0.49 -15.04 -2.28
N MET A 110 1.26 -14.39 -1.40
CA MET A 110 1.88 -15.05 -0.26
C MET A 110 0.84 -15.76 0.64
N THR A 111 -0.30 -15.11 0.92
CA THR A 111 -1.38 -15.76 1.69
C THR A 111 -2.01 -16.96 0.97
N ILE A 112 -2.17 -16.88 -0.35
CA ILE A 112 -2.69 -17.97 -1.18
C ILE A 112 -1.71 -19.15 -1.16
N LEU A 113 -0.41 -18.90 -1.37
CA LEU A 113 0.62 -19.93 -1.36
C LEU A 113 0.70 -20.67 -0.03
N ARG A 114 0.53 -19.94 1.09
CA ARG A 114 0.46 -20.54 2.42
C ARG A 114 -0.70 -21.53 2.54
N GLU A 115 -1.89 -21.15 2.11
CA GLU A 115 -3.06 -22.05 2.20
C GLU A 115 -2.96 -23.19 1.17
N ALA A 116 -2.49 -22.94 -0.05
CA ALA A 116 -2.29 -23.98 -1.07
C ALA A 116 -1.31 -25.06 -0.59
N ARG A 117 -0.20 -24.67 0.06
CA ARG A 117 0.73 -25.61 0.69
C ARG A 117 0.04 -26.46 1.75
N ARG A 118 -0.82 -25.84 2.55
CA ARG A 118 -1.53 -26.48 3.66
C ARG A 118 -2.48 -27.60 3.23
N PHE A 119 -2.98 -27.57 1.99
CA PHE A 119 -3.80 -28.65 1.39
C PHE A 119 -2.97 -29.69 0.64
N SER A 120 -1.71 -29.39 0.35
CA SER A 120 -0.81 -30.29 -0.38
C SER A 120 -0.01 -31.20 0.55
N ASP A 121 0.00 -30.89 1.85
CA ASP A 121 0.47 -31.74 2.95
C ASP A 121 -0.69 -32.61 3.49
#